data_AF-A0A7S1Q888-F1
#
_entry.id   AF-A0A7S1Q888-F1
#
_cell.length_a   1.000
_cell.length_b   1.000
_cell.length_c   1.000
_cell.angle_alpha   90.00
_cell.angle_beta   90.00
_cell.angle_gamma   90.00
#
_symmetry.space_group_name_H-M   'P 1'
#
loop_
_entity.id
_entity.type
_entity.pdbx_description
1 polymer ?
#
loop_
_entity_poly.entity_id
_entity_poly.type
_entity_poly.pdbx_seq_one_letter_code
_entity_poly.pdbx_strand_id
1 'polypeptide(L)'
;MSAELGHLPVLWAEDHLRRLRGTRLERLIKAKRHSLGLEFALLQSCAPALESTLEEYLWARGVVSSRAYALQIDGRPERCLVPWADLLNHGGQGGTAVHYAFSAAATGDGCFLMRSGEAGAPAHQEVRQSYGAKKSNASLLLDYGFALVPPHAGGGAGAAGEAEATLLVRLPGRADGAGGAAAEGEGD
;
A
#
# COMPACT_ATOMS: atom_id res chain seq x y z
N MET A 1 23.15 0.26 -0.63
CA MET A 1 22.15 0.67 0.39
C MET A 1 20.77 0.14 0.00
N SER A 2 20.58 -1.19 -0.08
CA SER A 2 19.45 -1.80 -0.83
C SER A 2 18.29 -2.30 0.04
N ALA A 3 18.38 -2.23 1.38
CA ALA A 3 17.48 -2.97 2.26
C ALA A 3 16.10 -2.30 2.51
N GLU A 4 15.96 -0.98 2.38
CA GLU A 4 14.79 -0.28 2.93
C GLU A 4 13.48 -0.47 2.14
N LEU A 5 13.55 -0.77 0.84
CA LEU A 5 12.37 -0.92 -0.02
C LEU A 5 12.29 -2.29 -0.72
N GLY A 6 12.99 -3.31 -0.22
CA GLY A 6 12.98 -4.67 -0.80
C GLY A 6 11.61 -5.36 -0.81
N HIS A 7 10.62 -4.82 -0.11
CA HIS A 7 9.22 -5.26 -0.15
C HIS A 7 8.49 -4.81 -1.44
N LEU A 8 8.98 -3.77 -2.13
CA LEU A 8 8.39 -3.31 -3.39
C LEU A 8 8.72 -4.28 -4.54
N PRO A 9 7.72 -4.76 -5.30
CA PRO A 9 7.95 -5.73 -6.36
C PRO A 9 8.91 -5.30 -7.47
N VAL A 10 8.97 -4.00 -7.74
CA VAL A 10 9.89 -3.43 -8.73
C VAL A 10 11.36 -3.65 -8.35
N LEU A 11 11.67 -3.83 -7.07
CA LEU A 11 13.01 -4.07 -6.52
C LEU A 11 13.31 -5.55 -6.22
N TRP A 12 12.36 -6.45 -6.46
CA TRP A 12 12.58 -7.88 -6.18
C TRP A 12 13.66 -8.52 -7.05
N ALA A 13 14.40 -9.46 -6.48
CA ALA A 13 15.23 -10.36 -7.27
C ALA A 13 14.38 -11.21 -8.24
N GLU A 14 14.99 -11.64 -9.35
CA GLU A 14 14.32 -12.49 -10.35
C GLU A 14 13.74 -13.77 -9.75
N ASP A 15 14.37 -14.31 -8.72
CA ASP A 15 13.93 -15.49 -7.98
C ASP A 15 12.53 -15.34 -7.37
N HIS A 16 12.18 -14.14 -6.90
CA HIS A 16 10.83 -13.84 -6.42
C HIS A 16 9.84 -13.72 -7.58
N LEU A 17 10.24 -13.08 -8.69
CA LEU A 17 9.39 -12.99 -9.89
C LEU A 17 9.10 -14.35 -10.51
N ARG A 18 10.04 -15.30 -10.47
CA ARG A 18 9.83 -16.67 -10.95
C ARG A 18 8.66 -17.36 -10.25
N ARG A 19 8.37 -17.00 -8.99
CA ARG A 19 7.22 -17.54 -8.23
C ARG A 19 5.87 -17.05 -8.76
N LEU A 20 5.87 -15.97 -9.55
CA LEU A 20 4.68 -15.36 -10.13
C LEU A 20 4.51 -15.70 -11.61
N ARG A 21 5.33 -16.60 -12.17
CA ARG A 21 5.34 -16.91 -13.60
C ARG A 21 3.94 -17.28 -14.11
N GLY A 22 3.50 -16.60 -15.17
CA GLY A 22 2.20 -16.78 -15.81
C GLY A 22 1.06 -15.95 -15.21
N THR A 23 1.26 -15.33 -14.05
CA THR A 23 0.23 -14.52 -13.39
C THR A 23 0.06 -13.15 -14.03
N ARG A 24 -1.10 -12.50 -13.78
CA ARG A 24 -1.29 -11.07 -14.12
C ARG A 24 -0.28 -10.19 -13.38
N LEU A 25 0.02 -10.52 -12.13
CA LEU A 25 0.93 -9.75 -11.30
C LEU A 25 2.35 -9.71 -11.87
N GLU A 26 2.88 -10.83 -12.38
CA GLU A 26 4.17 -10.85 -13.08
C GLU A 26 4.20 -9.84 -14.23
N ARG A 27 3.15 -9.84 -15.08
CA ARG A 27 3.05 -8.90 -16.21
C ARG A 27 3.02 -7.45 -15.74
N LEU A 28 2.28 -7.15 -14.67
CA LEU A 28 2.20 -5.80 -14.11
C LEU A 28 3.56 -5.34 -13.55
N ILE A 29 4.29 -6.21 -12.85
CA ILE A 29 5.61 -5.86 -12.32
C ILE A 29 6.61 -5.61 -13.46
N LYS A 30 6.62 -6.48 -14.49
CA LYS A 30 7.48 -6.30 -15.67
C LYS A 30 7.18 -5.00 -16.41
N ALA A 31 5.90 -4.70 -16.61
CA ALA A 31 5.47 -3.45 -17.24
C ALA A 31 5.91 -2.23 -16.42
N LYS A 32 5.73 -2.26 -15.08
CA LYS A 32 6.16 -1.17 -14.19
C LYS A 32 7.68 -0.96 -14.23
N ARG A 33 8.48 -2.04 -14.20
CA ARG A 33 9.95 -1.97 -14.35
C ARG A 33 10.37 -1.38 -15.68
N HIS A 34 9.74 -1.80 -16.78
CA HIS A 34 10.03 -1.26 -18.10
C HIS A 34 9.74 0.24 -18.17
N SER A 35 8.56 0.67 -17.69
CA SER A 35 8.20 2.10 -17.60
C SER A 35 9.20 2.91 -16.81
N LEU A 36 9.58 2.43 -15.61
CA LEU A 36 10.56 3.11 -14.75
C LEU A 36 11.95 3.17 -15.40
N GLY A 37 12.35 2.14 -16.15
CA GLY A 37 13.60 2.15 -16.92
C GLY A 37 13.60 3.20 -18.03
N LEU A 38 12.47 3.36 -18.74
CA LEU A 38 12.32 4.43 -19.74
C LEU A 38 12.32 5.82 -19.09
N GLU A 39 11.62 5.99 -17.96
CA GLU A 39 11.64 7.25 -17.20
C GLU A 39 13.05 7.60 -16.73
N PHE A 40 13.82 6.62 -16.26
CA PHE A 40 15.22 6.84 -15.85
C PHE A 40 16.12 7.22 -17.04
N ALA A 41 15.98 6.55 -18.18
CA ALA A 41 16.73 6.92 -19.38
C ALA A 41 16.41 8.36 -19.83
N LEU A 42 15.14 8.76 -19.76
CA LEU A 42 14.72 10.13 -20.03
C LEU A 42 15.34 11.12 -19.03
N LEU A 43 15.31 10.81 -17.73
CA LEU A 43 15.93 11.63 -16.69
C LEU A 43 17.42 11.86 -16.97
N GLN A 44 18.17 10.81 -17.29
CA GLN A 44 19.59 10.90 -17.64
C GLN A 44 19.83 11.76 -18.89
N SER A 45 18.90 11.76 -19.84
CA SER A 45 19.00 12.59 -21.04
C SER A 45 18.70 14.07 -20.79
N CYS A 46 17.74 14.37 -19.92
CA CYS A 46 17.29 15.74 -19.63
C CYS A 46 18.11 16.43 -18.51
N ALA A 47 18.68 15.65 -17.61
CA ALA A 47 19.47 16.13 -16.47
C ALA A 47 20.79 15.35 -16.36
N PRO A 48 21.69 15.43 -17.36
CA PRO A 48 22.91 14.61 -17.39
C PRO A 48 23.89 14.90 -16.25
N ALA A 49 23.76 16.05 -15.57
CA ALA A 49 24.55 16.40 -14.39
C ALA A 49 24.08 15.69 -13.11
N LEU A 50 22.89 15.09 -13.11
CA LEU A 50 22.39 14.30 -11.99
C LEU A 50 23.01 12.89 -12.06
N GLU A 51 24.14 12.71 -11.39
CA GLU A 51 24.74 11.38 -11.27
C GLU A 51 23.87 10.51 -10.36
N SER A 52 23.25 9.48 -10.95
CA SER A 52 22.47 8.49 -10.22
C SER A 52 22.48 7.15 -10.94
N THR A 53 22.36 6.08 -10.18
CA THR A 53 22.16 4.72 -10.68
C THR A 53 20.67 4.42 -10.83
N LEU A 54 20.36 3.39 -11.63
CA LEU A 54 18.97 2.90 -11.72
C LEU A 54 18.44 2.45 -10.35
N GLU A 55 19.30 1.88 -9.49
CA GLU A 55 18.90 1.45 -8.14
C GLU A 55 18.48 2.64 -7.26
N GLU A 56 19.28 3.71 -7.24
CA GLU A 56 18.96 4.94 -6.49
C GLU A 56 17.69 5.62 -7.02
N TYR A 57 17.52 5.64 -8.35
CA TYR A 57 16.30 6.13 -8.97
C TYR A 57 15.09 5.30 -8.56
N LEU A 58 15.17 3.96 -8.63
CA LEU A 58 14.07 3.07 -8.24
C LEU A 58 13.75 3.20 -6.74
N TRP A 59 14.75 3.39 -5.89
CA TRP A 59 14.55 3.70 -4.47
C TRP A 59 13.78 5.03 -4.31
N ALA A 60 14.25 6.12 -4.91
CA ALA A 60 13.61 7.44 -4.80
C ALA A 60 12.19 7.43 -5.37
N ARG A 61 11.98 6.76 -6.51
CA ARG A 61 10.65 6.58 -7.10
C ARG A 61 9.75 5.70 -6.23
N GLY A 62 10.32 4.70 -5.58
CA GLY A 62 9.64 3.87 -4.59
C GLY A 62 9.14 4.72 -3.42
N VAL A 63 10.01 5.54 -2.82
CA VAL A 63 9.65 6.50 -1.76
C VAL A 63 8.49 7.39 -2.21
N VAL A 64 8.65 8.09 -3.34
CA VAL A 64 7.60 9.00 -3.85
C VAL A 64 6.29 8.27 -4.15
N SER A 65 6.33 7.08 -4.74
CA SER A 65 5.10 6.36 -5.11
C SER A 65 4.35 5.77 -3.92
N SER A 66 5.07 5.43 -2.85
CA SER A 66 4.50 4.81 -1.65
C SER A 66 4.14 5.81 -0.54
N ARG A 67 4.77 7.00 -0.50
CA ARG A 67 4.66 7.95 0.63
C ARG A 67 4.11 9.32 0.27
N ALA A 68 4.08 9.69 -1.00
CA ALA A 68 3.61 11.02 -1.39
C ALA A 68 2.08 11.14 -1.30
N TYR A 69 1.63 12.26 -0.76
CA TYR A 69 0.23 12.66 -0.72
C TYR A 69 -0.14 13.44 -1.97
N ALA A 70 -1.34 13.20 -2.50
CA ALA A 70 -1.96 14.06 -3.50
C ALA A 70 -2.79 15.14 -2.78
N LEU A 71 -2.42 16.41 -2.97
CA LEU A 71 -3.03 17.58 -2.33
C LEU A 71 -3.54 18.56 -3.37
N GLN A 72 -4.50 19.40 -2.99
CA GLN A 72 -4.88 20.59 -3.74
C GLN A 72 -4.31 21.80 -3.00
N ILE A 73 -3.33 22.45 -3.60
CA ILE A 73 -2.67 23.64 -3.04
C ILE A 73 -2.88 24.77 -4.05
N ASP A 74 -3.54 25.84 -3.63
CA ASP A 74 -3.87 26.99 -4.49
C ASP A 74 -4.57 26.61 -5.81
N GLY A 75 -5.46 25.61 -5.74
CA GLY A 75 -6.21 25.09 -6.88
C GLY A 75 -5.39 24.22 -7.84
N ARG A 76 -4.16 23.85 -7.49
CA ARG A 76 -3.28 22.98 -8.27
C ARG A 76 -3.12 21.62 -7.60
N PRO A 77 -3.15 20.53 -8.39
CA PRO A 77 -2.83 19.20 -7.88
C PRO A 77 -1.34 19.08 -7.63
N GLU A 78 -0.96 18.90 -6.38
CA GLU A 78 0.43 18.75 -5.94
C GLU A 78 0.68 17.35 -5.37
N ARG A 79 1.93 16.90 -5.46
CA ARG A 79 2.41 15.67 -4.82
C ARG A 79 3.51 15.97 -3.83
N CYS A 80 3.26 15.70 -2.56
CA CYS A 80 4.15 16.10 -1.46
C CYS A 80 4.54 14.92 -0.59
N LEU A 81 5.83 14.82 -0.26
CA LEU A 81 6.26 14.04 0.89
C LEU A 81 6.05 14.88 2.14
N VAL A 82 5.28 14.37 3.09
CA VAL A 82 4.91 15.09 4.31
C VAL A 82 5.46 14.31 5.50
N PRO A 83 6.56 14.78 6.12
CA PRO A 83 7.13 14.13 7.29
C PRO A 83 6.09 13.91 8.38
N TRP A 84 6.21 12.81 9.11
CA TRP A 84 5.28 12.33 10.15
C TRP A 84 3.94 11.81 9.63
N ALA A 85 3.34 12.46 8.63
CA ALA A 85 2.09 11.99 8.05
C ALA A 85 2.28 10.64 7.32
N ASP A 86 3.39 10.51 6.57
CA ASP A 86 3.72 9.31 5.81
C ASP A 86 4.11 8.08 6.65
N LEU A 87 4.04 8.19 7.99
CA LEU A 87 4.20 7.08 8.92
C LEU A 87 2.90 6.29 9.13
N LEU A 88 1.74 6.89 8.84
CA LEU A 88 0.45 6.23 9.09
C LEU A 88 0.22 5.13 8.05
N ASN A 89 -0.03 3.92 8.54
CA ASN A 89 -0.33 2.76 7.72
C ASN A 89 -1.74 2.80 7.12
N HIS A 90 -1.94 2.00 6.09
CA HIS A 90 -3.24 1.84 5.46
C HIS A 90 -4.24 1.12 6.37
N GLY A 91 -5.38 1.75 6.66
CA GLY A 91 -6.59 1.11 7.18
C GLY A 91 -7.51 0.69 6.03
N GLY A 92 -7.96 -0.57 6.03
CA GLY A 92 -9.03 -1.04 5.14
C GLY A 92 -10.38 -0.37 5.44
N GLN A 93 -11.47 -0.86 4.84
CA GLN A 93 -12.80 -0.21 4.83
C GLN A 93 -13.52 -0.06 6.20
N GLY A 94 -12.85 -0.31 7.32
CA GLY A 94 -13.38 -0.09 8.68
C GLY A 94 -12.35 0.35 9.72
N GLY A 95 -11.10 0.61 9.32
CA GLY A 95 -10.08 1.16 10.21
C GLY A 95 -10.18 2.68 10.24
N THR A 96 -10.12 3.30 11.43
CA THR A 96 -10.19 4.74 11.66
C THR A 96 -9.51 5.52 10.54
N ALA A 97 -10.28 6.12 9.63
CA ALA A 97 -9.74 6.85 8.50
C ALA A 97 -9.35 8.25 8.99
N VAL A 98 -8.04 8.51 9.05
CA VAL A 98 -7.56 9.88 9.12
C VAL A 98 -7.77 10.54 7.76
N HIS A 99 -8.47 11.67 7.77
CA HIS A 99 -8.61 12.55 6.62
C HIS A 99 -7.49 13.56 6.64
N TYR A 100 -6.94 13.86 5.46
CA TYR A 100 -5.94 14.90 5.31
C TYR A 100 -6.43 16.01 4.38
N ALA A 101 -5.95 17.23 4.60
CA ALA A 101 -6.21 18.38 3.76
C ALA A 101 -5.06 19.37 3.85
N PHE A 102 -4.92 20.21 2.82
CA PHE A 102 -4.14 21.43 2.94
C PHE A 102 -5.04 22.55 3.45
N SER A 103 -4.59 23.30 4.46
CA SER A 103 -5.26 24.49 4.95
C SER A 103 -4.38 25.69 4.69
N ALA A 104 -4.79 26.52 3.73
CA ALA A 104 -4.15 27.81 3.47
C ALA A 104 -4.32 28.73 4.69
N ALA A 105 -3.27 29.47 5.04
CA ALA A 105 -3.36 30.55 6.00
C ALA A 105 -3.90 31.82 5.32
N ALA A 106 -4.58 32.69 6.06
CA ALA A 106 -5.03 33.99 5.54
C ALA A 106 -3.84 34.92 5.20
N THR A 107 -2.71 34.74 5.88
CA THR A 107 -1.43 35.41 5.62
C THR A 107 -0.29 34.42 5.89
N GLY A 108 0.59 34.21 4.91
CA GLY A 108 1.75 33.31 5.03
C GLY A 108 1.52 31.87 4.55
N ASP A 109 2.39 30.96 4.99
CA ASP A 109 2.40 29.56 4.55
C ASP A 109 1.24 28.75 5.15
N GLY A 110 0.61 27.89 4.33
CA GLY A 110 -0.43 26.96 4.78
C GLY A 110 0.13 25.76 5.54
N CYS A 111 -0.77 24.89 6.03
CA CYS A 111 -0.39 23.68 6.77
C CYS A 111 -1.04 22.41 6.21
N PHE A 112 -0.34 21.29 6.37
CA PHE A 112 -0.91 19.96 6.18
C PHE A 112 -1.66 19.55 7.44
N LEU A 113 -2.96 19.32 7.31
CA LEU A 113 -3.82 18.91 8.40
C LEU A 113 -4.13 17.42 8.28
N MET A 114 -4.02 16.70 9.39
CA MET A 114 -4.55 15.35 9.57
C MET A 114 -5.60 15.38 10.67
N ARG A 115 -6.78 14.83 10.39
CA ARG A 115 -7.89 14.73 11.36
C ARG A 115 -8.38 13.29 11.43
N SER A 116 -8.36 12.72 12.63
CA SER A 116 -9.09 11.48 12.90
C SER A 116 -10.59 11.73 12.83
N GLY A 117 -11.38 10.71 12.50
CA GLY A 117 -12.84 10.77 12.60
C GLY A 117 -13.35 11.07 14.01
N GLU A 118 -14.67 11.30 14.12
CA GLU A 118 -15.34 11.90 15.29
C GLU A 118 -15.12 11.17 16.63
N ALA A 119 -14.85 9.87 16.61
CA ALA A 119 -14.64 9.07 17.83
C ALA A 119 -13.19 9.09 18.36
N GLY A 120 -12.24 9.68 17.62
CA GLY A 120 -10.81 9.59 17.92
C GLY A 120 -10.27 8.15 17.87
N ALA A 121 -8.95 7.99 18.04
CA ALA A 121 -8.36 6.67 18.21
C ALA A 121 -8.23 6.36 19.71
N PRO A 122 -8.66 5.17 20.17
CA PRO A 122 -8.40 4.68 21.52
C PRO A 122 -6.92 4.76 21.90
N ALA A 123 -6.64 4.95 23.19
CA ALA A 123 -5.29 4.92 23.72
C ALA A 123 -4.58 3.61 23.32
N HIS A 124 -3.31 3.73 22.91
CA HIS A 124 -2.47 2.61 22.48
C HIS A 124 -2.94 1.86 21.23
N GLN A 125 -3.96 2.34 20.51
CA GLN A 125 -4.33 1.81 19.21
C GLN A 125 -3.59 2.55 18.09
N GLU A 126 -3.17 1.81 17.08
CA GLU A 126 -2.56 2.38 15.87
C GLU A 126 -3.56 3.32 15.16
N VAL A 127 -3.10 4.53 14.86
CA VAL A 127 -3.83 5.46 13.99
C VAL A 127 -3.50 5.14 12.53
N ARG A 128 -4.54 4.87 11.74
CA ARG A 128 -4.40 4.49 10.33
C ARG A 128 -4.99 5.55 9.41
N GLN A 129 -4.64 5.49 8.13
CA GLN A 129 -5.21 6.34 7.09
C GLN A 129 -5.63 5.54 5.86
N SER A 130 -6.37 6.13 4.94
CA SER A 130 -6.69 5.48 3.67
C SER A 130 -5.67 5.85 2.59
N TYR A 131 -5.03 4.86 1.97
CA TYR A 131 -4.21 5.05 0.76
C TYR A 131 -5.08 5.07 -0.52
N GLY A 132 -6.39 4.94 -0.36
CA GLY A 132 -7.38 4.88 -1.43
C GLY A 132 -8.34 3.72 -1.24
N ALA A 133 -9.62 4.03 -1.03
CA ALA A 133 -10.67 3.04 -0.70
C ALA A 133 -10.95 1.99 -1.81
N LYS A 134 -10.43 2.21 -3.02
CA LYS A 134 -10.64 1.36 -4.21
C LYS A 134 -9.39 0.60 -4.66
N LYS A 135 -8.30 0.61 -3.89
CA LYS A 135 -7.08 -0.13 -4.26
C LYS A 135 -7.27 -1.63 -4.01
N SER A 136 -7.04 -2.45 -5.05
CA SER A 136 -6.99 -3.91 -4.94
C SER A 136 -5.66 -4.37 -4.32
N ASN A 137 -5.55 -5.66 -3.94
CA ASN A 137 -4.30 -6.20 -3.44
C ASN A 137 -3.17 -6.14 -4.47
N ALA A 138 -3.50 -6.25 -5.77
CA ALA A 138 -2.52 -6.07 -6.83
C ALA A 138 -1.95 -4.63 -6.82
N SER A 139 -2.81 -3.61 -6.68
CA SER A 139 -2.37 -2.22 -6.60
C SER A 139 -1.62 -1.91 -5.30
N LEU A 140 -2.09 -2.41 -4.16
CA LEU A 140 -1.43 -2.25 -2.88
C LEU A 140 -0.03 -2.86 -2.90
N LEU A 141 0.11 -4.06 -3.46
CA LEU A 141 1.40 -4.75 -3.55
C LEU A 141 2.34 -4.03 -4.51
N LEU A 142 1.86 -3.58 -5.66
CA LEU A 142 2.68 -2.89 -6.66
C LEU A 142 3.19 -1.53 -6.18
N ASP A 143 2.36 -0.78 -5.43
CA ASP A 143 2.66 0.61 -5.07
C ASP A 143 3.23 0.76 -3.65
N TYR A 144 2.86 -0.13 -2.73
CA TYR A 144 3.23 -0.04 -1.31
C TYR A 144 3.87 -1.31 -0.76
N GLY A 145 3.95 -2.39 -1.57
CA GLY A 145 4.62 -3.63 -1.19
C GLY A 145 3.93 -4.45 -0.11
N PHE A 146 2.61 -4.32 0.05
CA PHE A 146 1.80 -5.18 0.91
C PHE A 146 0.46 -5.55 0.27
N ALA A 147 -0.20 -6.58 0.79
CA ALA A 147 -1.57 -6.94 0.45
C ALA A 147 -2.37 -7.12 1.74
N LEU A 148 -3.68 -6.84 1.69
CA LEU A 148 -4.62 -7.12 2.77
C LEU A 148 -5.06 -8.58 2.70
N VAL A 149 -5.17 -9.23 3.86
CA VAL A 149 -5.78 -10.55 3.97
C VAL A 149 -7.29 -10.37 3.85
N PRO A 150 -7.97 -11.02 2.88
CA PRO A 150 -9.42 -11.00 2.83
C PRO A 150 -10.00 -11.53 4.14
N PRO A 151 -11.14 -11.00 4.62
CA PRO A 151 -11.84 -11.60 5.74
C PRO A 151 -12.06 -13.08 5.44
N HIS A 152 -11.75 -13.95 6.41
CA HIS A 152 -12.02 -15.38 6.26
C HIS A 152 -13.52 -15.54 6.03
N ALA A 153 -13.93 -16.50 5.19
CA ALA A 153 -15.33 -16.74 4.80
C ALA A 153 -16.29 -17.12 5.95
N GLY A 154 -15.91 -16.88 7.22
CA GLY A 154 -16.74 -17.01 8.41
C GLY A 154 -17.22 -15.70 9.02
N GLY A 155 -17.01 -14.53 8.39
CA GLY A 155 -17.47 -13.26 8.96
C GLY A 155 -17.72 -12.17 7.93
N GLY A 156 -18.99 -11.99 7.55
CA GLY A 156 -19.55 -10.74 7.03
C GLY A 156 -19.11 -10.32 5.62
N ALA A 157 -20.05 -10.32 4.68
CA ALA A 157 -19.87 -9.82 3.32
C ALA A 157 -19.47 -8.33 3.29
N GLY A 158 -18.27 -8.03 2.81
CA GLY A 158 -17.76 -6.67 2.59
C GLY A 158 -17.24 -6.49 1.16
N ALA A 159 -18.11 -5.93 0.33
CA ALA A 159 -17.91 -5.31 -1.00
C ALA A 159 -16.71 -5.73 -1.88
N ALA A 160 -17.05 -6.45 -2.95
CA ALA A 160 -16.23 -6.75 -4.11
C ALA A 160 -15.84 -5.49 -4.91
N GLY A 161 -14.54 -5.34 -5.18
CA GLY A 161 -13.98 -4.49 -6.24
C GLY A 161 -12.92 -5.29 -7.00
N GLU A 162 -13.08 -5.40 -8.33
CA GLU A 162 -12.39 -6.34 -9.25
C GLU A 162 -12.32 -7.78 -8.70
N ALA A 163 -13.20 -8.67 -9.17
CA ALA A 163 -13.30 -10.09 -8.78
C ALA A 163 -11.96 -10.75 -8.37
N GLU A 164 -11.62 -10.64 -7.08
CA GLU A 164 -10.46 -11.31 -6.50
C GLU A 164 -10.87 -12.77 -6.26
N ALA A 165 -10.46 -13.64 -7.18
CA ALA A 165 -10.57 -15.07 -6.99
C ALA A 165 -9.59 -15.48 -5.87
N THR A 166 -10.13 -15.79 -4.69
CA THR A 166 -9.35 -16.34 -3.59
C THR A 166 -9.23 -17.85 -3.78
N LEU A 167 -8.01 -18.35 -3.99
CA LEU A 167 -7.72 -19.79 -3.96
C LEU A 167 -7.29 -20.17 -2.55
N LEU A 168 -8.13 -20.95 -1.86
CA LEU A 168 -7.74 -21.62 -0.62
C LEU A 168 -6.69 -22.69 -0.95
N VAL A 169 -5.43 -22.43 -0.63
CA VAL A 169 -4.35 -23.39 -0.77
C VAL A 169 -4.12 -24.05 0.59
N ARG A 170 -4.47 -25.34 0.71
CA ARG A 170 -4.09 -26.15 1.88
C ARG A 170 -2.61 -26.51 1.76
N LEU A 171 -1.79 -25.95 2.64
CA LEU A 171 -0.38 -26.33 2.76
C LEU A 171 -0.28 -27.68 3.49
N PRO A 172 0.47 -28.67 2.97
CA PRO A 172 0.68 -29.93 3.67
C PRO A 172 1.37 -29.68 5.02
N GLY A 173 0.80 -30.22 6.10
CA GLY A 173 1.39 -30.17 7.45
C GLY A 173 0.89 -29.06 8.38
N ARG A 174 -0.02 -28.18 7.93
CA ARG A 174 -0.68 -27.22 8.83
C ARG A 174 -2.03 -27.78 9.26
N ALA A 175 -2.09 -28.35 10.46
CA ALA A 175 -3.36 -28.77 11.05
C ALA A 175 -4.24 -27.54 11.27
N ASP A 176 -5.48 -27.62 10.79
CA ASP A 176 -6.50 -26.62 11.07
C ASP A 176 -6.65 -26.53 12.59
N GLY A 177 -6.35 -25.35 13.16
CA GLY A 177 -6.56 -25.10 14.59
C GLY A 177 -8.01 -25.39 14.92
N ALA A 178 -8.23 -26.40 15.76
CA ALA A 178 -9.54 -26.92 16.11
C ALA A 178 -10.46 -25.80 16.58
N GLY A 179 -11.46 -25.48 15.77
CA GLY A 179 -12.71 -24.90 16.25
C GLY A 179 -13.40 -25.97 17.07
N GLY A 180 -13.21 -25.94 18.39
CA GLY A 180 -13.99 -26.75 19.31
C GLY A 180 -15.45 -26.29 19.28
N ALA A 181 -16.28 -27.01 18.54
CA ALA A 181 -17.72 -26.98 18.75
C ALA A 181 -17.99 -27.60 20.12
N ALA A 182 -18.45 -26.78 21.07
CA ALA A 182 -19.01 -27.27 22.32
C ALA A 182 -20.28 -28.06 21.97
N ALA A 183 -20.25 -29.37 22.22
CA ALA A 183 -21.42 -30.21 22.19
C ALA A 183 -22.30 -29.87 23.41
N GLU A 184 -23.54 -29.51 23.16
CA GLU A 184 -24.61 -29.48 24.16
C GLU A 184 -24.80 -30.91 24.70
N GLY A 185 -24.73 -31.04 26.03
CA GLY A 185 -25.07 -32.26 26.75
C GLY A 185 -26.23 -31.98 27.70
N GLU A 186 -27.41 -32.48 27.31
CA GLU A 186 -28.55 -32.76 28.18
C GLU A 186 -28.15 -33.77 29.28
N GLY A 187 -28.65 -33.58 30.50
CA GLY A 187 -28.47 -34.55 31.59
C GLY A 187 -29.07 -34.10 32.92
N ASP A 188 -30.31 -34.57 33.14
CA ASP A 188 -31.13 -34.70 34.37
C ASP A 188 -31.52 -33.44 35.20
#